data_AF-A0A7V9TE80-F1
#
_entry.id   AF-A0A7V9TE80-F1
#
_cell.length_a   1.000
_cell.length_b   1.000
_cell.length_c   1.000
_cell.angle_alpha   90.00
_cell.angle_beta   90.00
_cell.angle_gamma   90.00
#
_symmetry.space_group_name_H-M   'P 1'
#
loop_
_entity.id
_entity.type
_entity.pdbx_description
1 polymer ?
#
loop_
_entity_poly.entity_id
_entity_poly.type
_entity_poly.pdbx_seq_one_letter_code
_entity_poly.pdbx_strand_id
1 'polypeptide(L)'
;ALTKVTNKSGDRCDARPAVLTPHRYRPQLKQSPLTHAATYDATDSIESATAAMRPEAKKLLPAIRLAEKEVNVSWTPKRDLLGSNSGAREFVVETERNGPASLRFGDDRFGSRPAEGARLTATYRVGGGTVGNVAADSLAHVASNDPALVANIVSIRNPLPARGGADAESVERIRQDAPSAFQGQERAVTIDDYAEVAQKRSGLDVQRAAATLRWTGSWHTVFVSVDRLGGKPVDVRFERNLRRRIERFRTAGHDLEVDAPRPVSLEIEMSVCVKRGYLASDVKRALLEIFGNRTLPDGRRGVFHPDNFSFGQPVLLSRLLAAAQATVGVDSVDITKFQRQGVASNEALTSGKLELGRLEIARLDNDPNFPERGVFKLTMVGGR
;
A
#
# COMPACT_ATOMS: atom_id res chain seq x y z
N ALA A 1 -24.82 -34.47 23.77
CA ALA A 1 -23.70 -33.53 23.86
C ALA A 1 -22.50 -34.11 23.13
N LEU A 2 -21.80 -33.33 22.30
CA LEU A 2 -20.57 -33.79 21.66
C LEU A 2 -19.44 -33.74 22.68
N THR A 3 -18.69 -34.82 22.84
CA THR A 3 -17.51 -34.88 23.71
C THR A 3 -16.25 -35.01 22.87
N LYS A 4 -15.16 -34.39 23.34
CA LYS A 4 -13.83 -34.54 22.75
C LYS A 4 -12.89 -35.17 23.77
N VAL A 5 -12.14 -36.16 23.32
CA VAL A 5 -11.04 -36.74 24.09
C VAL A 5 -9.78 -35.94 23.76
N THR A 6 -9.16 -35.31 24.75
CA THR A 6 -7.91 -34.56 24.54
C THR A 6 -6.74 -35.54 24.46
N ASN A 7 -6.03 -35.56 23.34
CA ASN A 7 -4.76 -36.28 23.21
C ASN A 7 -3.69 -35.53 24.02
N LYS A 8 -3.49 -35.90 25.28
CA LYS A 8 -2.23 -35.63 25.98
C LYS A 8 -1.33 -36.87 25.85
N SER A 9 -0.02 -36.65 25.83
CA SER A 9 1.01 -37.71 25.75
C SER A 9 0.94 -38.59 26.99
N GLY A 10 0.18 -39.68 26.90
CA GLY A 10 0.04 -40.70 27.93
C GLY A 10 -0.29 -42.04 27.27
N ASP A 11 -0.27 -43.11 28.06
CA ASP A 11 -0.50 -44.47 27.59
C ASP A 11 -1.88 -44.55 26.90
N ARG A 12 -1.98 -45.37 25.84
CA ARG A 12 -3.21 -45.50 25.04
C ARG A 12 -4.32 -46.23 25.80
N CYS A 13 -3.97 -46.92 26.87
CA CYS A 13 -4.88 -47.74 27.68
C CYS A 13 -5.51 -47.00 28.87
N ASP A 14 -5.07 -45.77 29.18
CA ASP A 14 -5.63 -45.00 30.29
C ASP A 14 -7.05 -44.49 29.97
N ALA A 15 -7.95 -44.55 30.96
CA ALA A 15 -9.29 -43.97 30.85
C ALA A 15 -9.19 -42.45 30.67
N ARG A 16 -9.61 -41.95 29.50
CA ARG A 16 -9.48 -40.53 29.16
C ARG A 16 -10.77 -39.79 29.50
N PRO A 17 -10.72 -38.70 30.28
CA PRO A 17 -11.91 -37.92 30.58
C PRO A 17 -12.44 -37.29 29.29
N ALA A 18 -13.70 -37.59 28.99
CA ALA A 18 -14.42 -36.98 27.89
C ALA A 18 -14.74 -35.52 28.26
N VAL A 19 -14.16 -34.55 27.55
CA VAL A 19 -14.46 -33.14 27.77
C VAL A 19 -15.69 -32.78 26.94
N LEU A 20 -16.73 -32.25 27.60
CA LEU A 20 -17.91 -31.71 26.92
C LEU A 20 -17.48 -30.59 25.96
N THR A 21 -17.86 -30.72 24.70
CA THR A 21 -17.68 -29.64 23.71
C THR A 21 -18.90 -28.73 23.83
N PRO A 22 -18.73 -27.47 24.26
CA PRO A 22 -19.83 -26.54 24.34
C PRO A 22 -20.48 -26.36 22.98
N HIS A 23 -21.81 -26.21 22.96
CA HIS A 23 -22.53 -25.93 21.72
C HIS A 23 -22.02 -24.61 21.10
N ARG A 24 -21.92 -24.57 19.77
CA ARG A 24 -21.57 -23.33 19.08
C ARG A 24 -22.73 -22.34 19.22
N TYR A 25 -22.55 -21.33 20.06
CA TYR A 25 -23.48 -20.22 20.20
C TYR A 25 -23.36 -19.29 18.99
N ARG A 26 -24.39 -19.29 18.11
CA ARG A 26 -24.46 -18.49 16.89
C ARG A 26 -25.80 -17.78 16.74
N PRO A 27 -26.08 -16.76 17.57
CA PRO A 27 -27.35 -16.05 17.52
C PRO A 27 -27.48 -15.26 16.21
N GLN A 28 -28.71 -15.19 15.70
CA GLN A 28 -29.06 -14.44 14.50
C GLN A 28 -29.68 -13.09 14.88
N LEU A 29 -29.31 -12.02 14.17
CA LEU A 29 -29.92 -10.71 14.33
C LEU A 29 -31.36 -10.71 13.81
N LYS A 30 -32.24 -10.00 14.52
CA LYS A 30 -33.67 -9.95 14.22
C LYS A 30 -34.01 -9.15 12.96
N GLN A 31 -33.23 -8.11 12.65
CA GLN A 31 -33.47 -7.21 11.52
C GLN A 31 -32.31 -7.28 10.53
N SER A 32 -32.63 -7.11 9.25
CA SER A 32 -31.71 -7.09 8.12
C SER A 32 -32.13 -6.01 7.12
N PRO A 33 -31.21 -5.51 6.27
CA PRO A 33 -29.78 -5.81 6.21
C PRO A 33 -28.97 -5.03 7.25
N LEU A 34 -27.89 -5.63 7.77
CA LEU A 34 -26.96 -4.97 8.69
C LEU A 34 -26.04 -3.99 7.94
N THR A 35 -26.00 -2.74 8.38
CA THR A 35 -25.12 -1.72 7.79
C THR A 35 -23.65 -1.98 8.11
N HIS A 36 -22.78 -1.84 7.11
CA HIS A 36 -21.32 -1.82 7.28
C HIS A 36 -20.80 -0.40 7.05
N ALA A 37 -19.97 0.11 7.98
CA ALA A 37 -19.48 1.48 7.95
C ALA A 37 -18.01 1.55 8.36
N ALA A 38 -17.29 2.56 7.86
CA ALA A 38 -15.95 2.85 8.35
C ALA A 38 -16.06 3.50 9.74
N THR A 39 -15.13 3.15 10.62
CA THR A 39 -14.95 3.85 11.89
C THR A 39 -14.20 5.15 11.64
N TYR A 40 -14.75 6.27 12.11
CA TYR A 40 -14.08 7.56 12.11
C TYR A 40 -13.49 7.81 13.50
N ASP A 41 -12.18 8.01 13.58
CA ASP A 41 -11.49 8.45 14.79
C ASP A 41 -11.21 9.95 14.67
N ALA A 42 -11.91 10.74 15.48
CA ALA A 42 -11.76 12.19 15.50
C ALA A 42 -10.41 12.66 16.08
N THR A 43 -9.71 11.79 16.81
CA THR A 43 -8.43 12.12 17.49
C THR A 43 -7.20 11.84 16.63
N ASP A 44 -7.34 11.04 15.56
CA ASP A 44 -6.25 10.61 14.68
C ASP A 44 -6.38 11.15 13.24
N SER A 45 -7.40 11.98 12.95
CA SER A 45 -7.70 12.45 11.60
C SER A 45 -7.14 13.85 11.33
N ILE A 46 -6.05 13.90 10.55
CA ILE A 46 -5.55 15.13 9.89
C ILE A 46 -6.23 15.36 8.51
N GLU A 47 -7.22 14.53 8.16
CA GLU A 47 -7.86 14.52 6.85
C GLU A 47 -8.97 15.56 6.74
N SER A 48 -9.13 16.16 5.55
CA SER A 48 -10.28 17.01 5.25
C SER A 48 -11.60 16.23 5.40
N ALA A 49 -12.69 16.93 5.74
CA ALA A 49 -14.02 16.30 5.83
C ALA A 49 -14.42 15.56 4.54
N THR A 50 -14.02 16.06 3.37
CA THR A 50 -14.26 15.41 2.08
C THR A 50 -13.49 14.09 1.93
N ALA A 51 -12.27 14.01 2.45
CA ALA A 51 -11.47 12.79 2.43
C ALA A 51 -12.02 11.74 3.39
N ALA A 52 -12.45 12.15 4.59
CA ALA A 52 -13.08 11.27 5.58
C ALA A 52 -14.37 10.62 5.06
N MET A 53 -15.07 11.26 4.12
CA MET A 53 -16.30 10.75 3.47
C MET A 53 -16.04 9.78 2.30
N ARG A 54 -14.79 9.31 2.11
CA ARG A 54 -14.42 8.32 1.09
C ARG A 54 -13.85 7.05 1.75
N PRO A 55 -14.69 6.25 2.43
CA PRO A 55 -14.23 5.07 3.13
C PRO A 55 -13.73 4.00 2.15
N GLU A 56 -12.59 3.40 2.45
CA GLU A 56 -12.13 2.20 1.76
C GLU A 56 -13.00 1.00 2.17
N ALA A 57 -13.46 0.20 1.20
CA ALA A 57 -14.24 -1.02 1.48
C ALA A 57 -13.52 -1.98 2.47
N LYS A 58 -12.19 -1.99 2.45
CA LYS A 58 -11.34 -2.77 3.36
C LYS A 58 -11.27 -2.23 4.80
N LYS A 59 -11.85 -1.07 5.09
CA LYS A 59 -11.96 -0.51 6.45
C LYS A 59 -13.37 -0.58 7.02
N LEU A 60 -14.35 -1.01 6.22
CA LEU A 60 -15.72 -1.18 6.68
C LEU A 60 -15.82 -2.34 7.68
N LEU A 61 -16.51 -2.09 8.78
CA LEU A 61 -16.88 -3.06 9.81
C LEU A 61 -18.41 -3.02 10.01
N PRO A 62 -19.03 -4.09 10.51
CA PRO A 62 -20.45 -4.08 10.81
C PRO A 62 -20.74 -3.03 11.90
N ALA A 63 -21.73 -2.18 11.65
CA ALA A 63 -22.14 -1.11 12.57
C ALA A 63 -23.02 -1.68 13.69
N ILE A 64 -22.40 -2.45 14.58
CA ILE A 64 -23.03 -3.17 15.69
C ILE A 64 -22.22 -2.99 16.98
N ARG A 65 -22.94 -2.81 18.09
CA ARG A 65 -22.41 -2.90 19.45
C ARG A 65 -23.11 -4.03 20.17
N LEU A 66 -22.35 -4.83 20.89
CA LEU A 66 -22.86 -5.95 21.66
C LEU A 66 -22.45 -5.78 23.11
N ALA A 67 -23.40 -5.85 24.04
CA ALA A 67 -23.15 -5.61 25.46
C ALA A 67 -23.91 -6.59 26.36
N GLU A 68 -23.25 -7.02 27.42
CA GLU A 68 -23.85 -7.71 28.56
C GLU A 68 -24.20 -6.64 29.60
N LYS A 69 -25.46 -6.21 29.60
CA LYS A 69 -25.91 -5.09 30.44
C LYS A 69 -25.77 -5.38 31.94
N GLU A 70 -25.99 -6.62 32.34
CA GLU A 70 -25.99 -7.04 33.75
C GLU A 70 -24.59 -6.91 34.39
N VAL A 71 -23.53 -7.07 33.60
CA VAL A 71 -22.13 -7.03 34.08
C VAL A 71 -21.32 -5.89 33.47
N ASN A 72 -21.97 -4.98 32.73
CA ASN A 72 -21.36 -3.84 32.04
C ASN A 72 -20.15 -4.22 31.17
N VAL A 73 -20.28 -5.30 30.40
CA VAL A 73 -19.23 -5.80 29.51
C VAL A 73 -19.60 -5.56 28.06
N SER A 74 -18.69 -4.99 27.28
CA SER A 74 -18.86 -4.80 25.83
C SER A 74 -18.01 -5.76 25.00
N TRP A 75 -18.55 -6.12 23.84
CA TRP A 75 -17.90 -6.95 22.84
C TRP A 75 -17.64 -6.14 21.57
N THR A 76 -16.50 -6.39 20.93
CA THR A 76 -16.03 -5.61 19.77
C THR A 76 -16.14 -6.41 18.47
N PRO A 77 -16.75 -5.87 17.40
CA PRO A 77 -16.78 -6.56 16.12
C PRO A 77 -15.41 -6.57 15.45
N LYS A 78 -15.03 -7.71 14.88
CA LYS A 78 -13.84 -7.92 14.06
C LYS A 78 -14.20 -8.58 12.74
N ARG A 79 -13.29 -8.53 11.77
CA ARG A 79 -13.43 -9.23 10.47
C ARG A 79 -13.23 -10.73 10.62
N ASP A 80 -12.23 -11.09 11.40
CA ASP A 80 -11.89 -12.46 11.77
C ASP A 80 -11.36 -12.46 13.21
N LEU A 81 -11.15 -13.64 13.77
CA LEU A 81 -10.63 -13.82 15.14
C LEU A 81 -9.21 -14.38 15.15
N LEU A 82 -8.53 -14.47 14.00
CA LEU A 82 -7.23 -15.16 13.90
C LEU A 82 -6.15 -14.44 14.71
N GLY A 83 -6.25 -13.12 14.84
CA GLY A 83 -5.37 -12.30 15.68
C GLY A 83 -5.88 -12.04 17.10
N SER A 84 -7.01 -12.65 17.49
CA SER A 84 -7.65 -12.41 18.79
C SER A 84 -7.02 -13.27 19.88
N ASN A 85 -6.66 -12.65 21.01
CA ASN A 85 -6.19 -13.38 22.19
C ASN A 85 -7.32 -14.22 22.81
N SER A 86 -6.98 -15.26 23.57
CA SER A 86 -7.95 -16.18 24.20
C SER A 86 -9.00 -15.48 25.08
N GLY A 87 -8.62 -14.42 25.79
CA GLY A 87 -9.51 -13.61 26.61
C GLY A 87 -10.18 -12.43 25.89
N ALA A 88 -9.92 -12.24 24.59
CA ALA A 88 -10.43 -11.08 23.86
C ALA A 88 -11.94 -11.21 23.61
N ARG A 89 -12.73 -10.23 24.07
CA ARG A 89 -14.18 -10.18 23.89
C ARG A 89 -14.54 -9.63 22.52
N GLU A 90 -14.30 -10.45 21.50
CA GLU A 90 -14.42 -10.08 20.10
C GLU A 90 -15.35 -11.05 19.38
N PHE A 91 -16.06 -10.56 18.35
CA PHE A 91 -16.99 -11.37 17.57
C PHE A 91 -16.96 -10.99 16.10
N VAL A 92 -17.43 -11.91 15.25
CA VAL A 92 -17.53 -11.74 13.80
C VAL A 92 -18.99 -11.80 13.40
N VAL A 93 -19.38 -10.96 12.44
CA VAL A 93 -20.70 -11.02 11.82
C VAL A 93 -20.58 -11.79 10.50
N GLU A 94 -21.36 -12.85 10.37
CA GLU A 94 -21.49 -13.64 9.15
C GLU A 94 -22.85 -13.30 8.50
N THR A 95 -22.83 -12.63 7.35
CA THR A 95 -24.05 -12.25 6.63
C THR A 95 -24.37 -13.31 5.58
N GLU A 96 -25.59 -13.84 5.62
CA GLU A 96 -26.08 -14.81 4.65
C GLU A 96 -26.59 -14.13 3.37
N ARG A 97 -26.73 -14.91 2.29
CA ARG A 97 -27.19 -14.45 0.97
C ARG A 97 -28.45 -13.59 1.02
N ASN A 98 -29.40 -13.94 1.89
CA ASN A 98 -30.71 -13.29 1.95
C ASN A 98 -30.74 -12.07 2.88
N GLY A 99 -29.61 -11.67 3.46
CA GLY A 99 -29.47 -10.52 4.35
C GLY A 99 -29.43 -10.77 5.86
N PRO A 100 -29.92 -11.90 6.42
CA PRO A 100 -29.74 -12.14 7.84
C PRO A 100 -28.27 -12.26 8.23
N ALA A 101 -27.96 -11.76 9.42
CA ALA A 101 -26.62 -11.78 9.96
C ALA A 101 -26.57 -12.63 11.23
N SER A 102 -25.65 -13.58 11.28
CA SER A 102 -25.37 -14.40 12.46
C SER A 102 -24.07 -13.95 13.13
N LEU A 103 -24.00 -14.07 14.46
CA LEU A 103 -22.83 -13.70 15.24
C LEU A 103 -22.00 -14.94 15.55
N ARG A 104 -20.70 -14.87 15.27
CA ARG A 104 -19.72 -15.90 15.63
C ARG A 104 -18.76 -15.38 16.68
N PHE A 105 -18.66 -16.10 17.78
CA PHE A 105 -17.73 -15.82 18.88
C PHE A 105 -16.46 -16.67 18.77
N GLY A 106 -15.50 -16.37 19.63
CA GLY A 106 -14.25 -17.11 19.74
C GLY A 106 -14.41 -18.51 20.34
N ASP A 107 -13.30 -19.20 20.45
CA ASP A 107 -13.22 -20.57 20.95
C ASP A 107 -12.34 -20.71 22.21
N ASP A 108 -12.08 -19.60 22.91
CA ASP A 108 -11.13 -19.45 24.03
C ASP A 108 -9.66 -19.70 23.64
N ARG A 109 -9.36 -19.86 22.35
CA ARG A 109 -8.00 -19.76 21.78
C ARG A 109 -7.90 -18.51 20.91
N PHE A 110 -8.89 -18.34 20.04
CA PHE A 110 -9.04 -17.21 19.13
C PHE A 110 -10.27 -16.39 19.53
N GLY A 111 -10.08 -15.51 20.52
CA GLY A 111 -11.17 -14.79 21.17
C GLY A 111 -11.90 -15.63 22.22
N SER A 112 -12.60 -14.93 23.12
CA SER A 112 -13.35 -15.50 24.24
C SER A 112 -14.75 -15.93 23.80
N ARG A 113 -15.29 -16.96 24.46
CA ARG A 113 -16.72 -17.32 24.39
C ARG A 113 -17.54 -16.52 25.40
N PRO A 114 -18.79 -16.16 25.07
CA PRO A 114 -19.74 -15.71 26.07
C PRO A 114 -19.91 -16.77 27.16
N ALA A 115 -20.06 -16.32 28.40
CA ALA A 115 -20.36 -17.21 29.51
C ALA A 115 -21.71 -17.93 29.28
N GLU A 116 -21.83 -19.14 29.80
CA GLU A 116 -23.10 -19.86 29.74
C GLU A 116 -24.19 -19.06 30.47
N GLY A 117 -25.36 -18.93 29.84
CA GLY A 117 -26.46 -18.10 30.35
C GLY A 117 -26.30 -16.59 30.13
N ALA A 118 -25.19 -16.11 29.55
CA ALA A 118 -24.98 -14.69 29.29
C ALA A 118 -26.07 -14.09 28.39
N ARG A 119 -26.58 -12.92 28.78
CA ARG A 119 -27.60 -12.17 28.03
C ARG A 119 -26.97 -11.01 27.29
N LEU A 120 -26.82 -11.19 25.99
CA LEU A 120 -26.22 -10.19 25.12
C LEU A 120 -27.29 -9.32 24.46
N THR A 121 -27.15 -8.01 24.58
CA THR A 121 -27.97 -7.02 23.87
C THR A 121 -27.20 -6.46 22.68
N ALA A 122 -27.74 -6.64 21.48
CA ALA A 122 -27.20 -6.06 20.25
C ALA A 122 -27.88 -4.73 19.92
N THR A 123 -27.10 -3.69 19.67
CA THR A 123 -27.56 -2.40 19.10
C THR A 123 -26.86 -2.19 17.78
N TYR A 124 -27.60 -2.07 16.69
CA TYR A 124 -27.01 -2.05 15.34
C TYR A 124 -27.83 -1.19 14.38
N ARG A 125 -27.20 -0.80 13.27
CA ARG A 125 -27.83 -0.04 12.19
C ARG A 125 -28.37 -0.99 11.12
N VAL A 126 -29.59 -0.73 10.67
CA VAL A 126 -30.27 -1.50 9.63
C VAL A 126 -30.45 -0.61 8.40
N GLY A 127 -30.19 -1.16 7.21
CA GLY A 127 -30.21 -0.44 5.94
C GLY A 127 -28.82 -0.27 5.34
N GLY A 128 -28.69 0.69 4.40
CA GLY A 128 -27.50 0.89 3.58
C GLY A 128 -27.91 1.11 2.13
N GLY A 129 -27.03 0.81 1.19
CA GLY A 129 -27.35 0.93 -0.23
C GLY A 129 -27.19 2.34 -0.80
N THR A 130 -27.45 2.45 -2.10
CA THR A 130 -27.35 3.71 -2.84
C THR A 130 -28.43 4.73 -2.43
N VAL A 131 -29.54 4.25 -1.84
CA VAL A 131 -30.62 5.07 -1.28
C VAL A 131 -30.16 6.01 -0.15
N GLY A 132 -29.07 5.68 0.54
CA GLY A 132 -28.47 6.55 1.57
C GLY A 132 -27.68 7.74 1.01
N ASN A 133 -27.48 7.81 -0.32
CA ASN A 133 -26.75 8.91 -0.95
C ASN A 133 -27.70 10.08 -1.22
N VAL A 134 -27.58 11.17 -0.44
CA VAL A 134 -28.43 12.36 -0.56
C VAL A 134 -27.59 13.62 -0.72
N ALA A 135 -28.17 14.67 -1.31
CA ALA A 135 -27.49 15.94 -1.52
C ALA A 135 -27.17 16.65 -0.20
N ALA A 136 -26.32 17.69 -0.28
CA ALA A 136 -26.12 18.59 0.84
C ALA A 136 -27.46 19.21 1.26
N ASP A 137 -27.60 19.50 2.55
CA ASP A 137 -28.76 20.13 3.17
C ASP A 137 -30.10 19.38 2.94
N SER A 138 -30.06 18.09 2.62
CA SER A 138 -31.25 17.23 2.47
C SER A 138 -31.68 16.53 3.76
N LEU A 139 -30.76 16.35 4.73
CA LEU A 139 -31.03 15.77 6.05
C LEU A 139 -31.40 16.90 7.03
N ALA A 140 -32.69 17.21 7.10
CA ALA A 140 -33.22 18.35 7.89
C ALA A 140 -34.04 17.94 9.13
N HIS A 141 -34.29 16.65 9.33
CA HIS A 141 -35.16 16.15 10.41
C HIS A 141 -34.47 15.06 11.23
N VAL A 142 -34.77 14.99 12.53
CA VAL A 142 -34.41 13.88 13.41
C VAL A 142 -35.64 13.07 13.78
N ALA A 143 -35.53 11.76 13.61
CA ALA A 143 -36.47 10.80 14.16
C ALA A 143 -35.87 10.25 15.46
N SER A 144 -36.48 10.59 16.60
CA SER A 144 -36.12 10.05 17.91
C SER A 144 -37.37 9.87 18.74
N ASN A 145 -37.39 8.82 19.56
CA ASN A 145 -38.41 8.59 20.58
C ASN A 145 -38.05 9.20 21.93
N ASP A 146 -36.90 9.88 22.04
CA ASP A 146 -36.47 10.62 23.23
C ASP A 146 -36.95 12.08 23.15
N PRO A 147 -37.98 12.48 23.92
CA PRO A 147 -38.53 13.83 23.87
C PRO A 147 -37.53 14.88 24.35
N ALA A 148 -36.63 14.53 25.28
CA ALA A 148 -35.62 15.45 25.79
C ALA A 148 -34.58 15.74 24.72
N LEU A 149 -34.18 14.75 23.91
CA LEU A 149 -33.30 14.96 22.78
C LEU A 149 -33.94 15.91 21.74
N VAL A 150 -35.18 15.63 21.34
CA VAL A 150 -35.87 16.41 20.30
C VAL A 150 -36.08 17.87 20.73
N ALA A 151 -36.43 18.11 21.99
CA ALA A 151 -36.66 19.45 22.52
C ALA A 151 -35.39 20.33 22.54
N ASN A 152 -34.19 19.73 22.60
CA ASN A 152 -32.92 20.44 22.67
C ASN A 152 -32.26 20.69 21.30
N ILE A 153 -32.88 20.24 20.21
CA ILE A 153 -32.34 20.39 18.86
C ILE A 153 -32.98 21.61 18.19
N VAL A 154 -32.17 22.66 17.93
CA VAL A 154 -32.65 23.89 17.27
C VAL A 154 -32.72 23.74 15.75
N SER A 155 -31.70 23.12 15.14
CA SER A 155 -31.68 22.86 13.69
C SER A 155 -30.73 21.71 13.37
N ILE A 156 -31.00 21.02 12.27
CA ILE A 156 -30.17 19.95 11.73
C ILE A 156 -29.99 20.17 10.25
N ARG A 157 -28.76 19.97 9.80
CA ARG A 157 -28.40 20.00 8.39
C ARG A 157 -27.19 19.11 8.14
N ASN A 158 -27.02 18.65 6.90
CA ASN A 158 -25.81 18.00 6.42
C ASN A 158 -25.10 18.92 5.40
N PRO A 159 -24.10 19.72 5.82
CA PRO A 159 -23.42 20.65 4.91
C PRO A 159 -22.74 19.96 3.72
N LEU A 160 -22.37 18.68 3.89
CA LEU A 160 -21.83 17.83 2.85
C LEU A 160 -22.88 16.82 2.38
N PRO A 161 -22.89 16.46 1.09
CA PRO A 161 -23.74 15.38 0.60
C PRO A 161 -23.38 14.07 1.30
N ALA A 162 -24.39 13.31 1.69
CA ALA A 162 -24.18 11.93 2.14
C ALA A 162 -23.78 11.09 0.91
N ARG A 163 -22.63 10.42 1.00
CA ARG A 163 -22.05 9.62 -0.09
C ARG A 163 -21.43 8.34 0.49
N GLY A 164 -21.11 7.39 -0.39
CA GLY A 164 -20.46 6.14 -0.02
C GLY A 164 -21.43 4.99 0.26
N GLY A 165 -22.74 5.23 0.19
CA GLY A 165 -23.74 4.17 0.14
C GLY A 165 -23.61 3.37 -1.15
N ALA A 166 -23.45 2.06 -1.03
CA ALA A 166 -23.37 1.11 -2.13
C ALA A 166 -24.29 -0.07 -1.85
N ASP A 167 -24.97 -0.55 -2.89
CA ASP A 167 -25.84 -1.72 -2.78
C ASP A 167 -25.00 -2.99 -2.57
N ALA A 168 -25.63 -4.00 -1.98
CA ALA A 168 -24.98 -5.29 -1.79
C ALA A 168 -24.59 -5.88 -3.16
N GLU A 169 -23.43 -6.52 -3.21
CA GLU A 169 -22.94 -7.15 -4.43
C GLU A 169 -23.85 -8.31 -4.87
N SER A 170 -24.06 -8.46 -6.19
CA SER A 170 -24.87 -9.55 -6.72
C SER A 170 -24.15 -10.89 -6.61
N VAL A 171 -24.91 -11.99 -6.57
CA VAL A 171 -24.34 -13.34 -6.47
C VAL A 171 -23.49 -13.68 -7.69
N GLU A 172 -23.90 -13.23 -8.86
CA GLU A 172 -23.19 -13.43 -10.12
C GLU A 172 -21.82 -12.74 -10.09
N ARG A 173 -21.78 -11.52 -9.54
CA ARG A 173 -20.54 -10.77 -9.38
C ARG A 173 -19.63 -11.41 -8.33
N ILE A 174 -20.18 -11.82 -7.18
CA ILE A 174 -19.44 -12.58 -6.16
C ILE A 174 -18.83 -13.85 -6.77
N ARG A 175 -19.56 -14.59 -7.61
CA ARG A 175 -19.02 -15.80 -8.26
C ARG A 175 -17.85 -15.52 -9.20
N GLN A 176 -17.87 -14.37 -9.89
CA GLN A 176 -16.78 -13.94 -10.77
C GLN A 176 -15.55 -13.48 -9.98
N ASP A 177 -15.76 -12.72 -8.90
CA ASP A 177 -14.68 -12.06 -8.16
C ASP A 177 -14.09 -12.95 -7.05
N ALA A 178 -14.87 -13.86 -6.45
CA ALA A 178 -14.44 -14.71 -5.34
C ALA A 178 -13.18 -15.55 -5.62
N PRO A 179 -13.01 -16.20 -6.80
CA PRO A 179 -11.79 -16.96 -7.09
C PRO A 179 -10.52 -16.09 -7.00
N SER A 180 -10.58 -14.84 -7.48
CA SER A 180 -9.46 -13.91 -7.41
C SER A 180 -9.12 -13.51 -5.96
N ALA A 181 -10.13 -13.44 -5.09
CA ALA A 181 -9.93 -13.17 -3.67
C ALA A 181 -9.18 -14.31 -2.97
N PHE A 182 -9.39 -15.57 -3.38
CA PHE A 182 -8.64 -16.72 -2.87
C PHE A 182 -7.24 -16.89 -3.49
N GLN A 183 -7.00 -16.32 -4.68
CA GLN A 183 -5.66 -16.23 -5.27
C GLN A 183 -4.79 -15.16 -4.61
N GLY A 184 -5.40 -14.19 -3.93
CA GLY A 184 -4.68 -13.18 -3.15
C GLY A 184 -3.92 -13.82 -1.99
N GLN A 185 -2.62 -14.07 -2.18
CA GLN A 185 -1.77 -14.56 -1.10
C GLN A 185 -1.57 -13.45 -0.05
N GLU A 186 -2.05 -13.68 1.17
CA GLU A 186 -1.84 -12.79 2.34
C GLU A 186 -0.51 -13.10 3.05
N ARG A 187 0.45 -13.68 2.32
CA ARG A 187 1.79 -14.07 2.78
C ARG A 187 2.79 -13.81 1.67
N ALA A 188 4.00 -13.41 2.03
CA ALA A 188 5.14 -13.30 1.13
C ALA A 188 6.10 -14.45 1.45
N VAL A 189 6.26 -15.36 0.50
CA VAL A 189 7.09 -16.56 0.63
C VAL A 189 8.32 -16.44 -0.27
N THR A 190 8.12 -16.05 -1.52
CA THR A 190 9.20 -15.82 -2.49
C THR A 190 9.73 -14.40 -2.37
N ILE A 191 10.97 -14.15 -2.83
CA ILE A 191 11.54 -12.79 -2.89
C ILE A 191 10.68 -11.86 -3.78
N ASP A 192 10.08 -12.40 -4.84
CA ASP A 192 9.23 -11.61 -5.73
C ASP A 192 7.93 -11.22 -5.04
N ASP A 193 7.39 -12.07 -4.16
CA ASP A 193 6.21 -11.73 -3.34
C ASP A 193 6.50 -10.52 -2.44
N TYR A 194 7.69 -10.47 -1.80
CA TYR A 194 8.08 -9.33 -0.97
C TYR A 194 8.19 -8.03 -1.80
N ALA A 195 8.75 -8.12 -3.00
CA ALA A 195 8.83 -6.99 -3.92
C ALA A 195 7.43 -6.53 -4.40
N GLU A 196 6.52 -7.47 -4.66
CA GLU A 196 5.14 -7.18 -5.07
C GLU A 196 4.34 -6.54 -3.92
N VAL A 197 4.43 -7.09 -2.70
CA VAL A 197 3.79 -6.53 -1.52
C VAL A 197 4.25 -5.10 -1.26
N ALA A 198 5.55 -4.81 -1.46
CA ALA A 198 6.09 -3.47 -1.35
C ALA A 198 5.53 -2.51 -2.42
N GLN A 199 5.41 -2.97 -3.68
CA GLN A 199 4.93 -2.19 -4.83
C GLN A 199 3.41 -2.01 -4.88
N LYS A 200 2.64 -2.90 -4.25
CA LYS A 200 1.17 -2.88 -4.31
C LYS A 200 0.67 -1.50 -3.85
N ARG A 201 -0.26 -0.89 -4.59
CA ARG A 201 -0.64 0.52 -4.41
C ARG A 201 -1.28 0.75 -3.03
N SER A 202 -0.61 1.48 -2.13
CA SER A 202 -1.08 1.70 -0.75
C SER A 202 -0.83 3.11 -0.21
N GLY A 203 -0.77 4.12 -1.08
CA GLY A 203 -0.47 5.50 -0.69
C GLY A 203 1.00 5.77 -0.36
N LEU A 204 1.88 4.78 -0.49
CA LEU A 204 3.34 4.97 -0.49
C LEU A 204 3.82 5.20 -1.93
N ASP A 205 4.82 6.07 -2.08
CA ASP A 205 5.41 6.49 -3.35
C ASP A 205 6.50 5.51 -3.83
N VAL A 206 6.19 4.21 -3.82
CA VAL A 206 7.07 3.15 -4.34
C VAL A 206 6.93 3.08 -5.87
N GLN A 207 8.02 3.25 -6.60
CA GLN A 207 8.09 3.04 -8.04
C GLN A 207 8.39 1.58 -8.37
N ARG A 208 9.44 1.02 -7.76
CA ARG A 208 9.85 -0.38 -7.89
C ARG A 208 10.46 -0.86 -6.58
N ALA A 209 10.44 -2.16 -6.37
CA ALA A 209 11.13 -2.81 -5.26
C ALA A 209 11.81 -4.08 -5.75
N ALA A 210 12.91 -4.47 -5.10
CA ALA A 210 13.59 -5.72 -5.32
C ALA A 210 13.94 -6.33 -3.97
N ALA A 211 13.71 -7.63 -3.78
CA ALA A 211 14.01 -8.30 -2.51
C ALA A 211 15.14 -9.33 -2.66
N THR A 212 15.98 -9.46 -1.62
CA THR A 212 16.95 -10.56 -1.47
C THR A 212 16.70 -11.28 -0.16
N LEU A 213 17.02 -12.57 -0.13
CA LEU A 213 17.11 -13.34 1.11
C LEU A 213 18.60 -13.56 1.41
N ARG A 214 19.04 -13.20 2.62
CA ARG A 214 20.44 -13.38 3.04
C ARG A 214 20.49 -14.01 4.43
N TRP A 215 21.40 -14.96 4.62
CA TRP A 215 21.71 -15.49 5.95
C TRP A 215 22.51 -14.43 6.73
N THR A 216 21.99 -14.01 7.89
CA THR A 216 22.63 -12.98 8.74
C THR A 216 23.19 -13.57 10.03
N GLY A 217 23.44 -14.88 10.07
CA GLY A 217 24.06 -15.58 11.19
C GLY A 217 23.09 -16.51 11.91
N SER A 218 22.03 -15.96 12.51
CA SER A 218 21.07 -16.74 13.31
C SER A 218 19.81 -17.15 12.53
N TRP A 219 19.46 -16.39 11.49
CA TRP A 219 18.29 -16.63 10.64
C TRP A 219 18.47 -15.95 9.29
N HIS A 220 17.52 -16.17 8.39
CA HIS A 220 17.46 -15.44 7.13
C HIS A 220 16.78 -14.09 7.34
N THR A 221 17.36 -13.06 6.73
CA THR A 221 16.76 -11.71 6.65
C THR A 221 16.39 -11.42 5.20
N VAL A 222 15.16 -10.97 5.00
CA VAL A 222 14.68 -10.45 3.74
C VAL A 222 15.03 -8.97 3.66
N PHE A 223 15.88 -8.60 2.72
CA PHE A 223 16.21 -7.20 2.44
C PHE A 223 15.38 -6.73 1.26
N VAL A 224 14.56 -5.71 1.45
CA VAL A 224 13.72 -5.11 0.41
C VAL A 224 14.31 -3.75 0.03
N SER A 225 14.98 -3.67 -1.10
CA SER A 225 15.48 -2.40 -1.65
C SER A 225 14.38 -1.71 -2.44
N VAL A 226 14.20 -0.41 -2.21
CA VAL A 226 13.05 0.34 -2.72
C VAL A 226 13.45 1.57 -3.51
N ASP A 227 13.03 1.61 -4.77
CA ASP A 227 13.08 2.77 -5.63
C ASP A 227 11.79 3.59 -5.44
N ARG A 228 11.92 4.81 -4.94
CA ARG A 228 10.79 5.71 -4.68
C ARG A 228 10.61 6.68 -5.84
N LEU A 229 9.35 6.99 -6.15
CA LEU A 229 9.00 8.03 -7.12
C LEU A 229 9.69 9.36 -6.77
N GLY A 230 10.27 9.99 -7.78
CA GLY A 230 11.08 11.20 -7.69
C GLY A 230 12.49 10.97 -7.14
N GLY A 231 12.95 9.72 -7.01
CA GLY A 231 14.27 9.41 -6.43
C GLY A 231 14.38 9.79 -4.95
N LYS A 232 13.26 9.80 -4.22
CA LYS A 232 13.25 10.17 -2.80
C LYS A 232 14.06 9.17 -1.96
N PRO A 233 14.72 9.62 -0.89
CA PRO A 233 15.48 8.73 -0.01
C PRO A 233 14.56 7.76 0.73
N VAL A 234 15.07 6.58 1.08
CA VAL A 234 14.41 5.71 2.06
C VAL A 234 14.70 6.27 3.45
N ASP A 235 13.85 7.19 3.91
CA ASP A 235 13.95 7.81 5.24
C ASP A 235 13.31 6.93 6.33
N VAL A 236 13.65 7.18 7.60
CA VAL A 236 13.18 6.40 8.77
C VAL A 236 11.64 6.31 8.83
N ARG A 237 10.93 7.36 8.42
CA ARG A 237 9.45 7.36 8.44
C ARG A 237 8.92 6.44 7.35
N PHE A 238 9.46 6.54 6.14
CA PHE A 238 9.11 5.70 5.00
C PHE A 238 9.42 4.23 5.29
N GLU A 239 10.63 3.93 5.75
CA GLU A 239 11.07 2.60 6.16
C GLU A 239 10.09 1.98 7.17
N ARG A 240 9.79 2.68 8.27
CA ARG A 240 8.85 2.20 9.29
C ARG A 240 7.45 1.92 8.72
N ASN A 241 6.96 2.80 7.85
CA ASN A 241 5.65 2.63 7.21
C ASN A 241 5.63 1.38 6.31
N LEU A 242 6.65 1.22 5.48
CA LEU A 242 6.76 0.09 4.58
C LEU A 242 6.99 -1.22 5.34
N ARG A 243 7.84 -1.21 6.37
CA ARG A 243 8.07 -2.36 7.24
C ARG A 243 6.77 -2.82 7.88
N ARG A 244 6.04 -1.96 8.59
CA ARG A 244 4.74 -2.31 9.21
C ARG A 244 3.75 -2.95 8.23
N ARG A 245 3.81 -2.52 6.98
CA ARG A 245 2.98 -3.08 5.92
C ARG A 245 3.41 -4.50 5.53
N ILE A 246 4.70 -4.70 5.24
CA ILE A 246 5.24 -6.00 4.81
C ILE A 246 5.20 -7.02 5.97
N GLU A 247 5.34 -6.57 7.23
CA GLU A 247 5.27 -7.41 8.43
C GLU A 247 4.01 -8.28 8.48
N ARG A 248 2.87 -7.78 8.00
CA ARG A 248 1.62 -8.56 7.92
C ARG A 248 1.73 -9.79 7.00
N PHE A 249 2.58 -9.72 5.98
CA PHE A 249 2.77 -10.77 4.99
C PHE A 249 4.01 -11.62 5.27
N ARG A 250 4.91 -11.17 6.17
CA ARG A 250 6.20 -11.82 6.40
C ARG A 250 6.02 -13.25 6.91
N THR A 251 6.77 -14.18 6.31
CA THR A 251 6.85 -15.55 6.81
C THR A 251 7.55 -15.59 8.17
N ALA A 252 6.99 -16.32 9.13
CA ALA A 252 7.59 -16.47 10.46
C ALA A 252 9.00 -17.09 10.36
N GLY A 253 9.93 -16.61 11.18
CA GLY A 253 11.33 -17.05 11.17
C GLY A 253 12.26 -16.31 10.21
N HIS A 254 11.73 -15.37 9.41
CA HIS A 254 12.55 -14.42 8.66
C HIS A 254 12.54 -13.05 9.32
N ASP A 255 13.67 -12.34 9.32
CA ASP A 255 13.68 -10.90 9.60
C ASP A 255 13.43 -10.09 8.34
N LEU A 256 13.10 -8.81 8.51
CA LEU A 256 12.82 -7.88 7.43
C LEU A 256 13.59 -6.58 7.64
N GLU A 257 14.33 -6.20 6.59
CA GLU A 257 15.04 -4.93 6.49
C GLU A 257 14.66 -4.22 5.18
N VAL A 258 14.59 -2.89 5.21
CA VAL A 258 14.29 -2.08 4.04
C VAL A 258 15.50 -1.21 3.71
N ASP A 259 16.04 -1.36 2.51
CA ASP A 259 17.24 -0.66 2.08
C ASP A 259 16.95 0.41 1.02
N ALA A 260 17.84 1.40 0.96
CA ALA A 260 17.95 2.32 -0.16
C ALA A 260 18.54 1.62 -1.41
N PRO A 261 18.21 2.09 -2.63
CA PRO A 261 18.85 1.62 -3.84
C PRO A 261 20.32 2.07 -3.87
N ARG A 262 21.16 1.39 -4.66
CA ARG A 262 22.56 1.78 -4.85
C ARG A 262 22.68 2.72 -6.04
N PRO A 263 22.88 4.04 -5.86
CA PRO A 263 23.05 4.94 -6.98
C PRO A 263 24.39 4.67 -7.68
N VAL A 264 24.38 4.64 -9.01
CA VAL A 264 25.57 4.57 -9.85
C VAL A 264 25.73 5.89 -10.58
N SER A 265 26.68 6.69 -10.11
CA SER A 265 27.03 7.96 -10.73
C SER A 265 27.67 7.76 -12.09
N LEU A 266 27.22 8.52 -13.09
CA LEU A 266 27.68 8.41 -14.47
C LEU A 266 28.63 9.54 -14.84
N GLU A 267 29.65 9.25 -15.66
CA GLU A 267 30.48 10.26 -16.31
C GLU A 267 30.22 10.21 -17.82
N ILE A 268 29.69 11.30 -18.36
CA ILE A 268 29.32 11.41 -19.76
C ILE A 268 29.94 12.67 -20.35
N GLU A 269 30.68 12.52 -21.44
CA GLU A 269 31.22 13.63 -22.22
C GLU A 269 30.69 13.52 -23.65
N MET A 270 30.14 14.63 -24.15
CA MET A 270 29.48 14.68 -25.45
C MET A 270 29.99 15.89 -26.24
N SER A 271 30.37 15.63 -27.49
CA SER A 271 30.74 16.63 -28.50
C SER A 271 29.54 16.87 -29.42
N VAL A 272 29.14 18.13 -29.59
CA VAL A 272 27.96 18.49 -30.36
C VAL A 272 28.32 19.53 -31.42
N CYS A 273 28.03 19.21 -32.68
CA CYS A 273 28.10 20.15 -33.78
C CYS A 273 26.78 20.91 -33.90
N VAL A 274 26.88 22.24 -33.87
CA VAL A 274 25.72 23.14 -33.92
C VAL A 274 25.47 23.59 -35.36
N LYS A 275 24.22 23.52 -35.81
CA LYS A 275 23.78 23.99 -37.13
C LYS A 275 24.10 25.47 -37.33
N ARG A 276 24.48 25.83 -38.56
CA ARG A 276 24.68 27.24 -38.94
C ARG A 276 23.40 28.05 -38.66
N GLY A 277 23.56 29.25 -38.11
CA GLY A 277 22.45 30.13 -37.75
C GLY A 277 21.92 29.96 -36.32
N TYR A 278 22.37 28.94 -35.59
CA TYR A 278 22.06 28.77 -34.15
C TYR A 278 23.24 29.21 -33.29
N LEU A 279 22.95 29.78 -32.12
CA LEU A 279 23.94 30.12 -31.11
C LEU A 279 24.30 28.89 -30.28
N ALA A 280 25.59 28.58 -30.17
CA ALA A 280 26.07 27.42 -29.42
C ALA A 280 25.68 27.47 -27.93
N SER A 281 25.60 28.66 -27.34
CA SER A 281 25.16 28.87 -25.95
C SER A 281 23.70 28.46 -25.72
N ASP A 282 22.80 28.78 -26.66
CA ASP A 282 21.38 28.45 -26.56
C ASP A 282 21.15 26.94 -26.71
N VAL A 283 21.83 26.30 -27.68
CA VAL A 283 21.79 24.84 -27.86
C VAL A 283 22.38 24.13 -26.65
N LYS A 284 23.50 24.61 -26.11
CA LYS A 284 24.10 24.06 -24.88
C LYS A 284 23.13 24.14 -23.70
N ARG A 285 22.45 25.27 -23.51
CA ARG A 285 21.43 25.41 -22.45
C ARG A 285 20.29 24.41 -22.65
N ALA A 286 19.75 24.29 -23.85
CA ALA A 286 18.67 23.34 -24.15
C ALA A 286 19.08 21.89 -23.89
N LEU A 287 20.29 21.49 -24.26
CA LEU A 287 20.83 20.16 -23.97
C LEU A 287 21.00 19.93 -22.46
N LEU A 288 21.54 20.90 -21.72
CA LEU A 288 21.66 20.78 -20.26
C LEU A 288 20.29 20.65 -19.57
N GLU A 289 19.25 21.31 -20.09
CA GLU A 289 17.89 21.14 -19.58
C GLU A 289 17.33 19.76 -19.88
N ILE A 290 17.42 19.31 -21.13
CA ILE A 290 16.91 18.00 -21.56
C ILE A 290 17.62 16.86 -20.83
N PHE A 291 18.94 16.94 -20.65
CA PHE A 291 19.73 15.98 -19.88
C PHE A 291 19.73 16.28 -18.37
N GLY A 292 18.79 17.08 -17.87
CA GLY A 292 18.61 17.28 -16.43
C GLY A 292 17.91 16.10 -15.74
N ASN A 293 17.89 16.17 -14.41
CA ASN A 293 17.18 15.24 -13.53
C ASN A 293 15.78 15.75 -13.07
N ARG A 294 15.34 16.91 -13.59
CA ARG A 294 14.09 17.58 -13.21
C ARG A 294 12.96 17.34 -14.22
N THR A 295 11.73 17.59 -13.79
CA THR A 295 10.60 17.76 -14.71
C THR A 295 10.73 19.13 -15.38
N LEU A 296 10.64 19.16 -16.70
CA LEU A 296 10.72 20.35 -17.53
C LEU A 296 9.42 21.17 -17.44
N PRO A 297 9.44 22.47 -17.80
CA PRO A 297 8.26 23.33 -17.76
C PRO A 297 7.06 22.82 -18.59
N ASP A 298 7.32 22.00 -19.61
CA ASP A 298 6.31 21.38 -20.47
C ASP A 298 5.74 20.07 -19.89
N GLY A 299 6.15 19.69 -18.68
CA GLY A 299 5.73 18.45 -18.00
C GLY A 299 6.49 17.20 -18.43
N ARG A 300 7.39 17.29 -19.43
CA ARG A 300 8.26 16.16 -19.78
C ARG A 300 9.34 15.98 -18.72
N ARG A 301 9.78 14.75 -18.53
CA ARG A 301 10.92 14.45 -17.66
C ARG A 301 12.21 14.64 -18.44
N GLY A 302 13.21 15.26 -17.81
CA GLY A 302 14.58 15.22 -18.34
C GLY A 302 15.08 13.78 -18.47
N VAL A 303 16.07 13.55 -19.32
CA VAL A 303 16.62 12.22 -19.63
C VAL A 303 17.07 11.50 -18.36
N PHE A 304 17.75 12.21 -17.46
CA PHE A 304 18.26 11.68 -16.19
C PHE A 304 17.31 11.90 -15.01
N HIS A 305 16.03 12.16 -15.26
CA HIS A 305 15.02 12.16 -14.21
C HIS A 305 15.01 10.81 -13.48
N PRO A 306 14.97 10.76 -12.14
CA PRO A 306 15.02 9.51 -11.37
C PRO A 306 14.01 8.47 -11.87
N ASP A 307 12.76 8.89 -12.12
CA ASP A 307 11.70 7.98 -12.59
C ASP A 307 11.93 7.34 -13.97
N ASN A 308 12.94 7.75 -14.74
CA ASN A 308 13.27 7.11 -16.03
C ASN A 308 14.17 5.88 -15.87
N PHE A 309 14.77 5.70 -14.69
CA PHE A 309 15.67 4.60 -14.37
C PHE A 309 15.17 3.86 -13.14
N SER A 310 15.35 2.55 -13.14
CA SER A 310 15.07 1.73 -11.97
C SER A 310 16.06 0.58 -11.89
N PHE A 311 15.86 -0.32 -10.94
CA PHE A 311 16.76 -1.41 -10.60
C PHE A 311 17.27 -2.20 -11.81
N GLY A 312 18.59 -2.23 -12.00
CA GLY A 312 19.25 -3.02 -13.04
C GLY A 312 18.94 -2.57 -14.48
N GLN A 313 18.31 -1.41 -14.65
CA GLN A 313 17.97 -0.92 -15.99
C GLN A 313 19.24 -0.38 -16.69
N PRO A 314 19.62 -0.92 -17.86
CA PRO A 314 20.80 -0.44 -18.56
C PRO A 314 20.59 0.98 -19.10
N VAL A 315 21.65 1.78 -19.08
CA VAL A 315 21.67 3.07 -19.77
C VAL A 315 22.08 2.81 -21.21
N LEU A 316 21.26 3.22 -22.17
CA LEU A 316 21.51 2.95 -23.58
C LEU A 316 22.11 4.17 -24.27
N LEU A 317 23.27 3.99 -24.92
CA LEU A 317 23.95 5.05 -25.66
C LEU A 317 23.05 5.62 -26.77
N SER A 318 22.32 4.74 -27.46
CA SER A 318 21.37 5.12 -28.51
C SER A 318 20.26 6.05 -28.03
N ARG A 319 19.77 5.89 -26.78
CA ARG A 319 18.77 6.80 -26.20
C ARG A 319 19.34 8.18 -25.93
N LEU A 320 20.61 8.26 -25.49
CA LEU A 320 21.29 9.53 -25.27
C LEU A 320 21.53 10.25 -26.60
N LEU A 321 22.04 9.54 -27.61
CA LEU A 321 22.24 10.10 -28.95
C LEU A 321 20.92 10.59 -29.56
N ALA A 322 19.86 9.80 -29.48
CA ALA A 322 18.55 10.18 -29.99
C ALA A 322 17.98 11.43 -29.28
N ALA A 323 18.10 11.52 -27.96
CA ALA A 323 17.66 12.68 -27.19
C ALA A 323 18.44 13.95 -27.57
N ALA A 324 19.75 13.84 -27.76
CA ALA A 324 20.59 14.96 -28.20
C ALA A 324 20.26 15.39 -29.64
N GLN A 325 20.17 14.44 -30.58
CA GLN A 325 19.83 14.72 -31.99
C GLN A 325 18.44 15.31 -32.18
N ALA A 326 17.47 14.98 -31.31
CA ALA A 326 16.14 15.56 -31.34
C ALA A 326 16.10 17.05 -30.92
N THR A 327 17.20 17.59 -30.40
CA THR A 327 17.28 18.99 -29.96
C THR A 327 17.43 19.93 -31.16
N VAL A 328 16.60 20.97 -31.22
CA VAL A 328 16.65 21.97 -32.29
C VAL A 328 18.02 22.66 -32.30
N GLY A 329 18.61 22.79 -33.49
CA GLY A 329 19.93 23.40 -33.68
C GLY A 329 21.11 22.43 -33.60
N VAL A 330 20.89 21.15 -33.28
CA VAL A 330 21.91 20.10 -33.35
C VAL A 330 22.05 19.59 -34.80
N ASP A 331 23.29 19.49 -35.28
CA ASP A 331 23.66 18.93 -36.59
C ASP A 331 24.14 17.49 -36.45
N SER A 332 25.15 17.27 -35.60
CA SER A 332 25.66 15.94 -35.25
C SER A 332 26.08 15.88 -33.78
N VAL A 333 26.13 14.66 -33.25
CA VAL A 333 26.46 14.38 -31.85
C VAL A 333 27.39 13.18 -31.80
N ASP A 334 28.45 13.30 -31.01
CA ASP A 334 29.35 12.22 -30.68
C ASP A 334 29.51 12.14 -29.15
N ILE A 335 29.49 10.93 -28.59
CA ILE A 335 29.67 10.72 -27.14
C ILE A 335 31.06 10.13 -26.94
N THR A 336 31.97 10.94 -26.40
CA THR A 336 33.39 10.60 -26.25
C THR A 336 33.69 9.88 -24.94
N LYS A 337 32.85 10.06 -23.91
CA LYS A 337 32.88 9.25 -22.69
C LYS A 337 31.48 8.81 -22.31
N PHE A 338 31.36 7.53 -21.97
CA PHE A 338 30.15 6.93 -21.44
C PHE A 338 30.55 5.79 -20.50
N GLN A 339 30.65 6.10 -19.21
CA GLN A 339 31.17 5.17 -18.20
C GLN A 339 30.59 5.44 -16.81
N ARG A 340 30.86 4.51 -15.88
CA ARG A 340 30.64 4.77 -14.45
C ARG A 340 31.66 5.80 -13.98
N GLN A 341 31.23 6.79 -13.21
CA GLN A 341 32.12 7.82 -12.72
C GLN A 341 33.22 7.21 -11.83
N GLY A 342 34.47 7.59 -12.09
CA GLY A 342 35.64 7.09 -11.35
C GLY A 342 36.16 5.72 -11.80
N VAL A 343 35.51 5.07 -12.78
CA VAL A 343 35.98 3.81 -13.37
C VAL A 343 36.25 4.04 -14.85
N ALA A 344 37.53 4.16 -15.21
CA ALA A 344 37.93 4.32 -16.61
C ALA A 344 37.63 3.03 -17.39
N SER A 345 36.67 3.09 -18.31
CA SER A 345 36.30 1.97 -19.17
C SER A 345 35.64 2.45 -20.46
N ASN A 346 36.02 1.83 -21.59
CA ASN A 346 35.39 2.06 -22.90
C ASN A 346 34.41 0.95 -23.30
N GLU A 347 34.10 0.01 -22.39
CA GLU A 347 33.22 -1.12 -22.69
C GLU A 347 31.80 -0.67 -23.03
N ALA A 348 31.26 0.29 -22.27
CA ALA A 348 29.90 0.79 -22.49
C ALA A 348 29.78 1.62 -23.77
N LEU A 349 30.84 2.32 -24.18
CA LEU A 349 30.92 2.98 -25.49
C LEU A 349 30.89 1.95 -26.62
N THR A 350 31.76 0.92 -26.54
CA THR A 350 31.88 -0.12 -27.57
C THR A 350 30.63 -0.97 -27.70
N SER A 351 30.01 -1.35 -26.57
CA SER A 351 28.79 -2.16 -26.54
C SER A 351 27.51 -1.36 -26.76
N GLY A 352 27.56 -0.03 -26.67
CA GLY A 352 26.40 0.85 -26.80
C GLY A 352 25.46 0.85 -25.60
N LYS A 353 25.82 0.22 -24.49
CA LYS A 353 25.03 0.18 -23.26
C LYS A 353 25.90 0.07 -22.01
N LEU A 354 25.48 0.72 -20.94
CA LEU A 354 26.08 0.61 -19.61
C LEU A 354 25.18 -0.24 -18.72
N GLU A 355 25.65 -1.44 -18.42
CA GLU A 355 24.93 -2.41 -17.58
C GLU A 355 24.96 -1.98 -16.11
N LEU A 356 23.82 -2.13 -15.44
CA LEU A 356 23.66 -1.88 -14.01
C LEU A 356 23.38 -3.18 -13.27
N GLY A 357 23.93 -3.27 -12.07
CA GLY A 357 23.66 -4.36 -11.15
C GLY A 357 22.21 -4.37 -10.68
N ARG A 358 21.77 -5.51 -10.16
CA ARG A 358 20.38 -5.77 -9.79
C ARG A 358 19.76 -4.76 -8.82
N LEU A 359 20.55 -4.17 -7.93
CA LEU A 359 20.12 -3.17 -6.94
C LEU A 359 20.62 -1.76 -7.26
N GLU A 360 21.20 -1.58 -8.45
CA GLU A 360 21.79 -0.34 -8.89
C GLU A 360 20.81 0.49 -9.73
N ILE A 361 20.86 1.81 -9.58
CA ILE A 361 20.08 2.77 -10.36
C ILE A 361 21.02 3.86 -10.88
N ALA A 362 20.96 4.14 -12.18
CA ALA A 362 21.76 5.20 -12.79
C ALA A 362 21.42 6.57 -12.19
N ARG A 363 22.45 7.37 -11.94
CA ARG A 363 22.31 8.73 -11.42
C ARG A 363 23.23 9.69 -12.18
N LEU A 364 22.65 10.80 -12.63
CA LEU A 364 23.39 11.93 -13.17
C LEU A 364 22.64 13.22 -12.81
N ASP A 365 23.10 13.89 -11.76
CA ASP A 365 22.53 15.16 -11.29
C ASP A 365 23.22 16.38 -11.92
N ASN A 366 24.49 16.25 -12.30
CA ASN A 366 25.32 17.33 -12.84
C ASN A 366 25.35 18.60 -11.94
N ASP A 367 25.31 18.41 -10.62
CA ASP A 367 25.33 19.49 -9.64
C ASP A 367 26.77 19.81 -9.23
N PRO A 368 27.28 21.04 -9.44
CA PRO A 368 28.62 21.44 -9.02
C PRO A 368 28.89 21.31 -7.52
N ASN A 369 27.86 21.36 -6.67
CA ASN A 369 28.00 21.20 -5.22
C ASN A 369 28.16 19.74 -4.81
N PHE A 370 27.73 18.81 -5.67
CA PHE A 370 27.77 17.37 -5.43
C PHE A 370 28.30 16.63 -6.68
N PRO A 371 29.56 16.88 -7.08
CA PRO A 371 30.13 16.34 -8.30
C PRO A 371 30.22 14.81 -8.29
N GLU A 372 30.15 14.17 -7.12
CA GLU A 372 30.10 12.71 -6.96
C GLU A 372 28.77 12.09 -7.43
N ARG A 373 27.76 12.90 -7.80
CA ARG A 373 26.43 12.46 -8.25
C ARG A 373 26.28 12.43 -9.76
N GLY A 374 27.38 12.20 -10.46
CA GLY A 374 27.44 12.12 -11.90
C GLY A 374 27.70 13.47 -12.56
N VAL A 375 28.45 13.42 -13.66
CA VAL A 375 28.98 14.59 -14.36
C VAL A 375 28.62 14.47 -15.84
N PHE A 376 28.07 15.54 -16.39
CA PHE A 376 27.79 15.67 -17.82
C PHE A 376 28.49 16.89 -18.40
N LYS A 377 29.44 16.66 -19.32
CA LYS A 377 30.18 17.73 -20.00
C LYS A 377 29.81 17.79 -21.47
N LEU A 378 29.63 19.01 -21.94
CA LEU A 378 29.32 19.34 -23.32
C LEU A 378 30.45 20.17 -23.95
N THR A 379 30.98 19.68 -25.05
CA THR A 379 31.88 20.42 -25.95
C THR A 379 31.09 20.81 -27.19
N MET A 380 30.94 22.12 -27.43
CA MET A 380 30.18 22.63 -28.56
C MET A 380 31.12 23.06 -29.68
N VAL A 381 30.83 22.66 -30.92
CA VAL A 381 31.61 23.02 -32.11
C VAL A 381 30.68 23.58 -33.18
N GLY A 382 31.15 24.58 -33.96
CA GLY A 382 30.35 25.23 -34.99
C GLY A 382 29.36 26.26 -34.43
N GLY A 383 28.22 26.44 -35.10
CA GLY A 383 27.28 27.53 -34.82
C GLY A 383 27.63 28.84 -35.53
N ARG A 384 26.95 29.92 -35.13
CA ARG A 384 27.19 31.30 -35.60
C ARG A 384 28.26 32.01 -34.76
#